data_AF-A0A8T9PXZ0-F1
#
_entry.id   AF-A0A8T9PXZ0-F1
#
_cell.length_a   1.000
_cell.length_b   1.000
_cell.length_c   1.000
_cell.angle_alpha   90.00
_cell.angle_beta   90.00
_cell.angle_gamma   90.00
#
_symmetry.space_group_name_H-M   'P 1'
#
loop_
_entity.id
_entity.type
_entity.pdbx_description
1 polymer ?
#
loop_
_entity_poly.entity_id
_entity_poly.type
_entity_poly.pdbx_seq_one_letter_code
_entity_poly.pdbx_strand_id
1 'polypeptide(L)' 'MILTIIQPVLWPWTLAAWVLKLGADCWFLSPVLRFLGRLRWRRWLLVLQLLYAPYALATGLLGLRGSYVWKERAVTT' A
#
# COMPACT_ATOMS: atom_id res chain seq x y z
N MET A 1 -12.82 -10.41 -1.02
CA MET A 1 -11.78 -11.31 -1.60
C MET A 1 -12.01 -12.78 -1.27
N ILE A 2 -12.71 -13.16 -0.19
CA ILE A 2 -12.97 -14.59 0.09
C ILE A 2 -14.00 -15.19 -0.89
N LEU A 3 -15.06 -14.44 -1.24
CA LEU A 3 -16.08 -14.89 -2.21
C LEU A 3 -15.55 -15.11 -3.64
N THR A 4 -14.49 -14.41 -4.03
CA THR A 4 -13.86 -14.53 -5.36
C THR A 4 -13.04 -15.82 -5.51
N ILE A 5 -12.64 -16.46 -4.41
CA ILE A 5 -11.94 -17.76 -4.43
C ILE A 5 -12.92 -18.90 -4.76
N ILE A 6 -14.19 -18.74 -4.37
CA ILE A 6 -15.23 -19.75 -4.52
C ILE A 6 -15.96 -19.61 -5.87
N GLN A 7 -15.98 -18.40 -6.46
CA GLN A 7 -16.71 -18.08 -7.69
C GLN A 7 -15.76 -17.56 -8.78
N PRO A 8 -15.27 -18.42 -9.68
CA PRO A 8 -14.27 -18.05 -10.70
C PRO A 8 -14.79 -17.01 -11.69
N VAL A 9 -16.11 -16.86 -11.84
CA VAL A 9 -16.73 -15.82 -12.69
C VAL A 9 -16.42 -14.39 -12.20
N LEU A 10 -16.05 -14.23 -10.92
CA LEU A 10 -15.72 -12.92 -10.35
C LEU A 10 -14.23 -12.57 -10.51
N TRP A 11 -13.37 -13.49 -10.95
CA TRP A 11 -11.94 -13.23 -11.15
C TRP A 11 -11.65 -12.10 -12.14
N PRO A 12 -12.30 -12.01 -13.32
CA PRO A 12 -12.05 -10.92 -14.26
C PRO A 12 -12.37 -9.55 -13.65
N TRP A 13 -13.47 -9.46 -12.91
CA TRP A 13 -13.87 -8.24 -12.20
C TRP A 13 -12.90 -7.89 -11.07
N THR A 14 -12.38 -8.90 -10.37
CA THR A 14 -11.38 -8.72 -9.31
C THR A 14 -10.05 -8.23 -9.88
N LEU A 15 -9.62 -8.80 -11.01
CA LEU A 15 -8.46 -8.35 -11.78
C LEU A 15 -8.65 -6.93 -12.30
N ALA A 16 -9.82 -6.61 -12.87
CA ALA A 16 -10.14 -5.27 -13.35
C ALA A 16 -10.09 -4.23 -12.21
N ALA A 17 -10.65 -4.56 -11.04
CA ALA A 17 -10.57 -3.70 -9.87
C ALA A 17 -9.12 -3.49 -9.39
N TRP A 18 -8.30 -4.54 -9.43
CA TRP A 18 -6.87 -4.45 -9.12
C TRP A 18 -6.10 -3.59 -10.11
N VAL A 19 -6.34 -3.77 -11.41
CA VAL A 19 -5.73 -2.98 -12.49
C VAL A 19 -6.14 -1.51 -12.38
N LEU A 20 -7.42 -1.23 -12.11
CA LEU A 20 -7.92 0.13 -11.89
C LEU A 20 -7.27 0.77 -10.67
N LYS A 21 -7.15 0.04 -9.56
CA LYS A 21 -6.55 0.55 -8.33
C LYS A 21 -5.06 0.88 -8.53
N LEU A 22 -4.28 -0.09 -9.03
CA LEU A 22 -2.86 0.12 -9.32
C LEU A 22 -2.64 1.17 -10.43
N GLY A 23 -3.52 1.21 -11.41
CA GLY A 23 -3.52 2.19 -12.49
C GLY A 23 -3.74 3.61 -11.97
N ALA A 24 -4.73 3.79 -11.09
CA ALA A 24 -5.00 5.06 -10.43
C ALA A 24 -3.83 5.51 -9.54
N ASP A 25 -3.27 4.60 -8.73
CA ASP A 25 -2.08 4.87 -7.91
C ASP A 25 -0.91 5.30 -8.80
N CYS A 26 -0.66 4.59 -9.90
CA CYS A 26 0.36 4.95 -10.88
C CYS A 26 0.10 6.30 -11.54
N TRP A 27 -1.14 6.60 -11.93
CA TRP A 27 -1.50 7.85 -12.58
C TRP A 27 -1.25 9.03 -11.65
N PHE A 28 -1.62 8.90 -10.38
CA PHE A 28 -1.46 9.95 -9.38
C PHE A 28 0.01 10.18 -8.98
N LEU A 29 0.79 9.10 -8.85
CA LEU A 29 2.21 9.18 -8.50
C LEU A 29 3.13 9.52 -9.68
N SER A 30 2.74 9.22 -10.92
CA SER A 30 3.54 9.53 -12.12
C SER A 30 3.96 11.00 -12.24
N PRO A 31 3.07 12.00 -12.12
CA PRO A 31 3.48 13.41 -12.19
C PRO A 31 4.42 13.80 -11.04
N VAL A 32 4.18 13.30 -9.82
CA VAL A 32 5.03 13.56 -8.64
C VAL A 32 6.43 12.97 -8.82
N LEU A 33 6.52 11.73 -9.29
CA LEU A 33 7.80 11.05 -9.56
C LEU A 33 8.54 11.63 -10.75
N ARG A 34 7.81 12.11 -11.77
CA ARG A 34 8.40 12.84 -12.91
C ARG A 34 8.95 14.19 -12.49
N PHE A 35 8.23 14.92 -11.63
CA PHE A 35 8.69 16.16 -11.03
C PHE A 35 9.97 15.94 -10.18
N LEU A 36 10.04 14.84 -9.42
CA LEU A 36 11.23 14.45 -8.67
C LEU A 36 12.36 13.86 -9.52
N GLY A 37 12.17 13.62 -10.83
CA GLY A 37 13.15 12.94 -11.69
C GLY A 37 13.40 11.47 -11.32
N ARG A 38 12.51 10.84 -10.54
CA ARG A 38 12.69 9.49 -9.96
C ARG A 38 11.70 8.46 -10.54
N LEU A 39 11.45 8.48 -11.85
CA LEU A 39 10.56 7.52 -12.53
C LEU A 39 10.89 6.04 -12.28
N ARG A 40 12.16 5.70 -12.00
CA ARG A 40 12.59 4.34 -11.64
C ARG A 40 11.91 3.81 -10.35
N TRP A 41 11.47 4.70 -9.47
CA TRP A 41 10.77 4.36 -8.24
C TRP A 41 9.32 3.92 -8.47
N ARG A 42 8.78 4.12 -9.68
CA ARG A 42 7.46 3.62 -10.04
C ARG A 42 7.35 2.09 -9.98
N ARG A 43 8.46 1.35 -10.22
CA ARG A 43 8.49 -0.12 -10.01
C ARG A 43 8.49 -0.50 -8.54
N TRP A 44 9.11 0.33 -7.70
CA TRP A 44 9.09 0.15 -6.26
C TRP A 44 7.70 0.36 -5.67
N LEU A 45 6.77 1.05 -6.35
CA LEU A 45 5.38 1.13 -5.89
C LEU A 45 4.73 -0.23 -5.71
N LEU A 46 4.93 -1.18 -6.63
CA LEU A 46 4.36 -2.53 -6.50
C LEU A 46 4.94 -3.27 -5.30
N VAL A 47 6.26 -3.19 -5.13
CA VAL A 47 6.96 -3.77 -3.98
C VAL A 47 6.48 -3.13 -2.69
N LEU A 48 6.33 -1.80 -2.69
CA LEU A 48 5.88 -1.02 -1.55
C LEU A 48 4.40 -1.30 -1.24
N GLN A 49 3.54 -1.55 -2.23
CA GLN A 49 2.14 -1.93 -2.02
C GLN A 49 2.04 -3.26 -1.26
N LEU A 50 2.92 -4.21 -1.59
CA LEU A 50 3.06 -5.49 -0.89
C LEU A 50 3.68 -5.33 0.50
N LEU A 51 4.70 -4.48 0.63
CA LEU A 51 5.38 -4.22 1.92
C LEU A 51 4.55 -3.33 2.86
N TYR A 52 3.63 -2.53 2.32
CA TYR A 52 2.81 -1.62 3.08
C TYR A 52 1.83 -2.38 3.99
N ALA A 53 1.26 -3.47 3.52
CA ALA A 53 0.36 -4.29 4.34
C ALA A 53 1.03 -4.81 5.62
N PRO A 54 2.18 -5.52 5.59
CA PRO A 54 2.86 -5.96 6.81
C PRO A 54 3.43 -4.78 7.61
N TYR A 55 3.91 -3.73 6.95
CA TYR A 55 4.39 -2.53 7.65
C TYR A 55 3.26 -1.84 8.44
N ALA A 56 2.11 -1.61 7.83
CA ALA A 56 0.94 -1.02 8.47
C ALA A 56 0.39 -1.90 9.61
N LEU A 57 0.49 -3.22 9.46
CA LEU A 57 0.13 -4.18 10.51
C LEU A 57 1.10 -4.10 11.69
N ALA A 58 2.41 -4.05 11.41
CA ALA A 58 3.44 -3.91 12.42
C ALA A 58 3.35 -2.57 13.15
N THR A 59 3.17 -1.45 12.44
CA THR A 59 2.99 -0.13 13.05
C THR A 59 1.66 -0.02 13.78
N GLY A 60 0.59 -0.64 13.27
CA GLY A 60 -0.69 -0.74 13.97
C GLY A 60 -0.58 -1.53 15.27
N LEU A 61 0.10 -2.68 15.27
CA LEU A 61 0.37 -3.49 16.46
C LEU A 61 1.25 -2.75 17.47
N LEU A 62 2.28 -2.04 17.00
CA LEU A 62 3.14 -1.22 17.86
C LEU A 62 2.41 0.01 18.40
N GLY A 63 1.51 0.62 17.61
CA GLY A 63 0.65 1.72 18.03
C GLY A 63 -0.39 1.29 19.05
N LEU A 64 -1.00 0.11 18.89
CA LEU A 64 -1.89 -0.51 19.88
C LEU A 64 -1.15 -0.89 21.17
N ARG A 65 0.18 -1.06 21.13
CA ARG A 65 1.02 -1.25 22.32
C ARG A 65 1.33 0.04 23.07
N GLY A 66 0.76 1.18 22.66
CA GLY A 66 0.61 2.39 23.47
C GLY A 66 1.90 3.11 23.87
N SER A 67 3.06 2.64 23.41
CA SER A 67 4.36 3.27 23.67
C SER A 67 5.22 3.20 22.42
N TYR A 68 5.35 4.34 21.75
CA TYR A 68 6.27 4.49 20.62
C TYR A 68 7.14 5.71 20.84
N VAL A 69 8.44 5.56 20.55
CA VAL A 69 9.40 6.67 20.62
C VAL A 69 9.48 7.31 19.24
N TRP A 70 8.86 8.47 19.07
CA TRP A 70 8.91 9.24 17.84
C TRP A 70 9.85 10.44 18.04
N LYS A 71 10.96 10.51 17.29
CA LYS A 71 12.01 11.54 17.44
C LYS A 71 12.48 11.71 18.89
N GLU A 72 12.96 10.63 19.52
CA GLU A 72 13.44 10.63 20.91
C GLU A 72 12.39 11.03 21.97
N ARG A 73 11.10 11.16 21.60
CA ARG A 73 10.01 11.43 22.54
C ARG A 73 9.12 10.20 22.65
N ALA A 74 8.96 9.71 23.87
CA ALA A 74 7.97 8.71 24.18
C ALA A 74 6.58 9.35 24.06
N VAL A 75 5.79 8.88 23.10
CA VAL A 75 4.38 9.24 22.98
C VAL A 75 3.60 8.08 23.55
N THR A 76 3.14 8.23 24.78
CA THR A 76 2.19 7.35 25.45
C THR A 76 0.79 7.89 25.16
N THR A 77 -0.12 7.05 24.68
CA THR A 77 -1.54 7.42 24.49
C THR A 77 -2.28 7.31 25.82
#